data_AF-A0A1B7MF02-F1
#
_entry.id   AF-A0A1B7MF02-F1
#
_cell.length_a   1.000
_cell.length_b   1.000
_cell.length_c   1.000
_cell.angle_alpha   90.00
_cell.angle_beta   90.00
_cell.angle_gamma   90.00
#
_symmetry.space_group_name_H-M   'P 1'
#
loop_
_entity.id
_entity.type
_entity.pdbx_description
1 polymer ?
#
loop_
_entity_poly.entity_id
_entity_poly.type
_entity_poly.pdbx_seq_one_letter_code
_entity_poly.pdbx_strand_id
1 'polypeptide(L)'
;MSGTGTGRTPEIKISLPSQFSGEPDDVSKWIGAVTCYLTINAHIYTTDEMKIIFALSFMQEGLAESWVDDFSAAAVQPTTGGGVTGYGTFTDFLSKVTKEFGPSNITATAYLDATKLNQADCESLVDYISKFKRAAGRASITS
;
A
#
# COMPACT_ATOMS: atom_id res chain seq x y z
N MET A 1 -0.68 -49.94 -12.85
CA MET A 1 -0.09 -48.83 -12.07
C MET A 1 -0.70 -47.53 -12.59
N SER A 2 -1.77 -47.07 -11.96
CA SER A 2 -2.43 -45.82 -12.36
C SER A 2 -1.74 -44.66 -11.64
N GLY A 3 -0.95 -43.88 -12.38
CA GLY A 3 -0.36 -42.66 -11.86
C GLY A 3 -1.45 -41.62 -11.65
N THR A 4 -1.83 -41.37 -10.40
CA THR A 4 -2.63 -40.20 -10.03
C THR A 4 -1.71 -38.98 -10.10
N GLY A 5 -1.71 -38.31 -11.25
CA GLY A 5 -1.14 -36.96 -11.34
C GLY A 5 -1.99 -36.03 -10.49
N THR A 6 -1.54 -35.71 -9.27
CA THR A 6 -2.05 -34.59 -8.49
C THR A 6 -1.57 -33.31 -9.17
N GLY A 7 -2.22 -32.96 -10.29
CA GLY A 7 -1.94 -31.73 -11.02
C GLY A 7 -2.27 -30.54 -10.12
N ARG A 8 -1.24 -29.87 -9.58
CA ARG A 8 -1.42 -28.56 -8.94
C ARG A 8 -2.08 -27.64 -9.97
N THR A 9 -3.22 -27.05 -9.60
CA THR A 9 -3.88 -26.05 -10.43
C THR A 9 -2.96 -24.84 -10.54
N PRO A 10 -2.59 -24.40 -11.75
CA PRO A 10 -1.68 -23.27 -11.92
C PRO A 10 -2.33 -21.96 -11.47
N GLU A 11 -1.50 -20.93 -11.30
CA GLU A 11 -1.94 -19.56 -11.08
C GLU A 11 -2.63 -19.02 -12.35
N ILE A 12 -3.81 -18.44 -12.16
CA ILE A 12 -4.61 -17.82 -13.21
C ILE A 12 -4.07 -16.41 -13.44
N LYS A 13 -3.51 -16.19 -14.62
CA LYS A 13 -2.96 -14.90 -15.03
C LYS A 13 -4.08 -14.00 -15.57
N ILE A 14 -4.61 -13.15 -14.70
CA ILE A 14 -5.40 -11.98 -15.09
C ILE A 14 -4.52 -10.72 -15.06
N SER A 15 -5.12 -9.54 -15.24
CA SER A 15 -4.39 -8.26 -15.04
C SER A 15 -3.89 -8.16 -13.60
N LEU A 16 -2.58 -7.94 -13.45
CA LEU A 16 -1.95 -7.70 -12.15
C LEU A 16 -2.31 -6.31 -11.62
N PRO A 17 -2.27 -6.11 -10.29
CA PRO A 17 -2.31 -4.77 -9.71
C PRO A 17 -1.19 -3.90 -10.30
N SER A 18 -1.45 -2.60 -10.47
CA SER A 18 -0.40 -1.63 -10.75
C SER A 18 0.43 -1.34 -9.50
N GLN A 19 1.64 -0.79 -9.67
CA GLN A 19 2.40 -0.25 -8.55
C GLN A 19 1.59 0.85 -7.85
N PHE A 20 1.63 0.86 -6.52
CA PHE A 20 0.97 1.84 -5.68
C PHE A 20 2.02 2.72 -5.03
N SER A 21 1.94 4.01 -5.31
CA SER A 21 2.89 5.02 -4.80
C SER A 21 2.53 5.57 -3.42
N GLY A 22 1.34 5.22 -2.91
CA GLY A 22 0.76 5.84 -1.71
C GLY A 22 -0.20 7.00 -1.98
N GLU A 23 -0.53 7.31 -3.24
CA GLU A 23 -1.49 8.40 -3.55
C GLU A 23 -2.91 8.03 -3.07
N PRO A 24 -3.55 8.89 -2.24
CA PRO A 24 -4.86 8.59 -1.67
C PRO A 24 -5.99 8.35 -2.67
N ASP A 25 -5.94 9.00 -3.83
CA ASP A 25 -6.96 8.84 -4.87
C ASP A 25 -6.94 7.43 -5.49
N ASP A 26 -5.80 6.73 -5.41
CA ASP A 26 -5.60 5.42 -6.03
C ASP A 26 -5.82 4.25 -5.05
N VAL A 27 -5.84 4.49 -3.73
CA VAL A 27 -5.82 3.42 -2.71
C VAL A 27 -7.00 2.45 -2.85
N SER A 28 -8.22 2.95 -3.05
CA SER A 28 -9.41 2.08 -3.17
C SER A 28 -9.36 1.23 -4.44
N LYS A 29 -8.89 1.82 -5.55
CA LYS A 29 -8.73 1.11 -6.82
C LYS A 29 -7.67 0.02 -6.71
N TRP A 30 -6.54 0.33 -6.09
CA TRP A 30 -5.45 -0.62 -5.89
C TRP A 30 -5.88 -1.79 -4.98
N ILE A 31 -6.53 -1.52 -3.84
CA ILE A 31 -7.07 -2.56 -2.95
C ILE A 31 -8.05 -3.48 -3.70
N GLY A 32 -8.91 -2.91 -4.54
CA GLY A 32 -9.83 -3.68 -5.38
C GLY A 32 -9.09 -4.62 -6.34
N ALA A 33 -8.03 -4.13 -7.00
CA ALA A 33 -7.22 -4.94 -7.92
C ALA A 33 -6.50 -6.10 -7.20
N VAL A 34 -5.85 -5.83 -6.06
CA VAL A 34 -5.21 -6.85 -5.23
C VAL A 34 -6.20 -7.91 -4.78
N THR A 35 -7.36 -7.48 -4.27
CA THR A 35 -8.41 -8.39 -3.76
C THR A 35 -8.96 -9.28 -4.88
N CYS A 36 -9.20 -8.72 -6.06
CA CYS A 36 -9.67 -9.47 -7.22
C CYS A 36 -8.68 -10.57 -7.63
N TYR A 37 -7.39 -10.21 -7.73
CA TYR A 37 -6.33 -11.15 -8.10
C TYR A 37 -6.23 -12.31 -7.10
N LEU A 38 -6.19 -11.99 -5.80
CA LEU A 38 -6.08 -12.98 -4.73
C LEU A 38 -7.32 -13.87 -4.62
N THR A 39 -8.51 -13.34 -4.93
CA THR A 39 -9.76 -14.11 -4.92
C THR A 39 -9.74 -15.18 -6.02
N ILE A 40 -9.31 -14.81 -7.23
CA ILE A 40 -9.20 -15.73 -8.36
C ILE A 40 -8.10 -16.77 -8.12
N ASN A 41 -7.03 -16.40 -7.42
CA ASN A 41 -5.89 -17.25 -7.12
C ASN A 41 -5.89 -17.78 -5.66
N ALA A 42 -7.06 -17.91 -5.03
CA ALA A 42 -7.17 -18.29 -3.62
C ALA A 42 -6.60 -19.68 -3.31
N HIS A 43 -6.54 -20.57 -4.31
CA HIS A 43 -5.89 -21.88 -4.21
C HIS A 43 -4.36 -21.83 -4.16
N ILE A 44 -3.76 -20.70 -4.57
CA ILE A 44 -2.32 -20.44 -4.51
C ILE A 44 -1.97 -19.67 -3.25
N TYR A 45 -2.65 -18.55 -3.01
CA TYR A 45 -2.41 -17.65 -1.87
C TYR A 45 -3.23 -18.08 -0.65
N THR A 46 -2.84 -19.21 -0.07
CA THR A 46 -3.64 -19.90 0.95
C THR A 46 -3.50 -19.32 2.35
N THR A 47 -2.44 -18.57 2.63
CA THR A 47 -2.21 -17.91 3.93
C THR A 47 -2.31 -16.40 3.81
N ASP A 48 -2.63 -15.73 4.91
CA ASP A 48 -2.65 -14.27 4.95
C ASP A 48 -1.27 -13.67 4.71
N GLU A 49 -0.21 -14.29 5.21
CA GLU A 49 1.17 -13.88 4.92
C GLU A 49 1.46 -13.87 3.42
N MET A 50 1.06 -14.90 2.67
CA MET A 50 1.25 -14.94 1.22
C MET A 50 0.48 -13.82 0.50
N LYS A 51 -0.74 -13.53 0.95
CA LYS A 51 -1.57 -12.45 0.39
C LYS A 51 -0.96 -11.07 0.67
N ILE A 52 -0.43 -10.88 1.89
CA ILE A 52 0.21 -9.63 2.31
C ILE A 52 1.50 -9.42 1.53
N ILE A 53 2.38 -10.42 1.46
CA ILE A 53 3.64 -10.32 0.69
C ILE A 53 3.35 -10.05 -0.79
N PHE A 54 2.33 -10.70 -1.36
CA PHE A 54 1.88 -10.38 -2.72
C PHE A 54 1.51 -8.91 -2.86
N ALA A 55 0.68 -8.37 -1.96
CA ALA A 55 0.29 -6.96 -2.00
C ALA A 55 1.50 -6.01 -1.84
N LEU A 56 2.41 -6.29 -0.90
CA LEU A 56 3.61 -5.48 -0.67
C LEU A 56 4.53 -5.42 -1.91
N SER A 57 4.55 -6.48 -2.74
CA SER A 57 5.35 -6.48 -3.98
C SER A 57 4.90 -5.46 -5.04
N PHE A 58 3.70 -4.88 -4.87
CA PHE A 58 3.15 -3.81 -5.70
C PHE A 58 3.16 -2.44 -5.01
N MET A 59 3.99 -2.26 -3.98
CA MET A 59 4.15 -1.02 -3.23
C MET A 59 5.60 -0.54 -3.28
N GLN A 60 6.23 -0.56 -4.46
CA GLN A 60 7.66 -0.32 -4.64
C GLN A 60 7.99 1.11 -5.14
N GLU A 61 7.08 2.05 -4.95
CA GLU A 61 7.24 3.43 -5.41
C GLU A 61 6.72 4.42 -4.36
N GLY A 62 7.22 5.65 -4.41
CA GLY A 62 6.69 6.77 -3.62
C GLY A 62 6.72 6.56 -2.11
N LEU A 63 5.68 7.03 -1.41
CA LEU A 63 5.55 6.89 0.04
C LEU A 63 5.27 5.45 0.48
N ALA A 64 4.68 4.65 -0.41
CA ALA A 64 4.37 3.26 -0.13
C ALA A 64 5.63 2.40 0.06
N GLU A 65 6.70 2.67 -0.70
CA GLU A 65 7.98 1.94 -0.57
C GLU A 65 8.55 2.03 0.85
N SER A 66 8.66 3.25 1.40
CA SER A 66 9.14 3.45 2.78
C SER A 66 8.23 2.78 3.81
N TRP A 67 6.93 2.77 3.58
CA TRP A 67 5.98 2.11 4.47
C TRP A 67 6.11 0.58 4.43
N VAL A 68 6.43 0.00 3.26
CA VAL A 68 6.72 -1.45 3.14
C VAL A 68 7.91 -1.83 3.99
N ASP A 69 8.98 -1.03 3.99
CA ASP A 69 10.17 -1.27 4.81
C ASP A 69 9.82 -1.28 6.30
N ASP A 70 9.12 -0.24 6.76
CA ASP A 70 8.71 -0.12 8.17
C ASP A 70 7.76 -1.25 8.59
N PHE A 71 6.78 -1.57 7.74
CA PHE A 71 5.80 -2.62 8.00
C PHE A 71 6.47 -4.01 8.05
N SER A 72 7.39 -4.29 7.14
CA SER A 72 8.12 -5.56 7.08
C SER A 72 9.10 -5.68 8.25
N ALA A 73 9.78 -4.59 8.62
CA ALA A 73 10.65 -4.55 9.80
C ALA A 73 9.87 -4.80 11.09
N ALA A 74 8.65 -4.26 11.20
CA ALA A 74 7.75 -4.53 12.33
C ALA A 74 7.31 -6.01 12.39
N ALA A 75 7.00 -6.62 11.23
CA ALA A 75 6.56 -8.00 11.15
C ALA A 75 7.62 -9.00 11.65
N VAL A 76 8.91 -8.70 11.50
CA VAL A 76 10.00 -9.59 11.95
C VAL A 76 10.48 -9.30 13.39
N GLN A 77 9.88 -8.35 14.10
CA GLN A 77 10.30 -8.04 15.47
C GLN A 77 10.04 -9.22 16.42
N PRO A 78 11.02 -9.57 17.29
CA PRO A 78 10.84 -10.60 18.30
C PRO A 78 9.72 -10.27 19.29
N THR A 79 9.01 -11.29 19.70
CA THR A 79 8.01 -11.23 20.77
C THR A 79 8.59 -11.79 22.06
N THR A 80 8.00 -11.42 23.20
CA THR A 80 8.39 -11.95 24.52
C THR A 80 8.20 -13.46 24.65
N GLY A 81 7.40 -14.08 23.77
CA GLY A 81 7.15 -15.51 23.71
C GLY A 81 8.12 -16.31 22.82
N GLY A 82 9.17 -15.69 22.27
CA GLY A 82 10.20 -16.38 21.47
C GLY A 82 9.86 -16.59 19.99
N GLY A 83 8.77 -15.98 19.49
CA GLY A 83 8.44 -15.90 18.06
C GLY A 83 8.66 -14.49 17.49
N VAL A 84 8.22 -14.25 16.26
CA VAL A 84 8.15 -12.89 15.67
C VAL A 84 6.71 -12.39 15.65
N THR A 85 6.54 -11.08 15.51
CA THR A 85 5.22 -10.41 15.46
C THR A 85 4.35 -10.95 14.32
N GLY A 86 4.97 -11.23 13.17
CA GLY A 86 4.30 -11.66 11.95
C GLY A 86 3.58 -10.53 11.23
N TYR A 87 3.13 -10.82 10.01
CA TYR A 87 2.42 -9.85 9.17
C TYR A 87 0.96 -9.60 9.60
N GLY A 88 0.40 -10.47 10.45
CA GLY A 88 -1.00 -10.40 10.88
C GLY A 88 -1.96 -10.95 9.83
N THR A 89 -3.23 -10.52 9.89
CA THR A 89 -4.27 -10.94 8.95
C THR A 89 -4.30 -10.04 7.72
N PHE A 90 -4.76 -10.58 6.58
CA PHE A 90 -4.89 -9.78 5.36
C PHE A 90 -5.91 -8.63 5.52
N THR A 91 -6.97 -8.86 6.29
CA THR A 91 -7.97 -7.83 6.62
C THR A 91 -7.37 -6.67 7.42
N ASP A 92 -6.53 -6.97 8.42
CA ASP A 92 -5.86 -5.93 9.21
C ASP A 92 -4.85 -5.15 8.36
N PHE A 93 -4.15 -5.84 7.46
CA PHE A 93 -3.26 -5.20 6.49
C PHE A 93 -4.00 -4.19 5.61
N LEU A 94 -5.11 -4.57 4.97
CA LEU A 94 -5.91 -3.63 4.15
C LEU A 94 -6.43 -2.44 4.97
N SER A 95 -6.77 -2.68 6.24
CA SER A 95 -7.20 -1.62 7.16
C SER A 95 -6.06 -0.65 7.47
N LYS A 96 -4.83 -1.15 7.66
CA LYS A 96 -3.64 -0.32 7.85
C LYS A 96 -3.31 0.49 6.59
N VAL A 97 -3.35 -0.13 5.41
CA VAL A 97 -3.16 0.58 4.13
C VAL A 97 -4.20 1.69 3.95
N THR A 98 -5.48 1.39 4.22
CA THR A 98 -6.56 2.39 4.11
C THR A 98 -6.40 3.51 5.14
N LYS A 99 -5.92 3.20 6.35
CA LYS A 99 -5.67 4.21 7.37
C LYS A 99 -4.50 5.11 7.00
N GLU A 100 -3.43 4.52 6.49
CA GLU A 100 -2.20 5.24 6.14
C GLU A 100 -2.38 6.08 4.89
N PHE A 101 -2.95 5.52 3.82
CA PHE A 101 -3.04 6.18 2.52
C PHE A 101 -4.44 6.67 2.17
N GLY A 102 -5.45 6.41 3.01
CA GLY A 102 -6.81 6.83 2.73
C GLY A 102 -7.06 8.33 2.91
N PRO A 103 -8.25 8.81 2.53
CA PRO A 103 -8.56 10.23 2.45
C PRO A 103 -8.45 11.01 3.79
N SER A 104 -8.45 10.33 4.94
CA SER A 104 -8.18 10.96 6.25
C SER A 104 -6.72 11.40 6.44
N ASN A 105 -5.76 10.81 5.71
CA ASN A 105 -4.36 11.24 5.72
C ASN A 105 -4.14 12.48 4.82
N ILE A 106 -5.10 12.85 3.99
CA ILE A 106 -4.98 14.02 3.12
C ILE A 106 -4.85 15.30 3.97
N THR A 107 -5.59 15.44 5.07
CA THR A 107 -5.52 16.66 5.89
C THR A 107 -4.21 16.77 6.66
N ALA A 108 -3.71 15.67 7.24
CA ALA A 108 -2.48 15.68 8.03
C ALA A 108 -1.22 15.74 7.13
N THR A 109 -1.17 14.94 6.06
CA THR A 109 -0.05 14.93 5.12
C THR A 109 -0.05 16.17 4.23
N ALA A 110 -1.20 16.65 3.73
CA ALA A 110 -1.20 17.90 2.96
C ALA A 110 -0.87 19.13 3.83
N TYR A 111 -1.21 19.11 5.12
CA TYR A 111 -0.75 20.14 6.07
C TYR A 111 0.76 20.04 6.32
N LEU A 112 1.29 18.83 6.49
CA LEU A 112 2.73 18.60 6.66
C LEU A 112 3.53 18.99 5.40
N ASP A 113 3.02 18.66 4.22
CA ASP A 113 3.61 19.01 2.93
C ASP A 113 3.54 20.52 2.69
N ALA A 114 2.40 21.16 2.96
CA ALA A 114 2.26 22.62 2.85
C ALA A 114 3.18 23.38 3.82
N THR A 115 3.42 22.85 5.02
CA THR A 115 4.29 23.48 6.02
C THR A 115 5.78 23.19 5.81
N LYS A 116 6.14 22.11 5.09
CA LYS A 116 7.53 21.76 4.74
C LYS A 116 7.98 22.27 3.37
N LEU A 117 7.07 22.76 2.52
CA LEU A 117 7.37 23.33 1.20
C LEU A 117 8.20 24.62 1.34
N ASN A 118 9.49 24.56 1.00
CA ASN A 118 10.37 25.72 0.86
C ASN A 118 10.48 26.13 -0.62
N GLN A 119 10.43 27.44 -0.91
CA GLN A 119 10.62 27.97 -2.26
C GLN A 119 11.98 27.60 -2.86
N ALA A 120 13.01 27.39 -2.02
CA ALA A 120 14.35 27.01 -2.46
C ALA A 120 14.43 25.59 -3.05
N ASP A 121 13.48 24.71 -2.70
CA ASP A 121 13.44 23.31 -3.16
C ASP A 121 12.54 23.13 -4.41
N CYS A 122 12.03 24.23 -4.97
CA CYS A 122 11.17 24.23 -6.16
C CYS A 122 11.92 24.84 -7.35
N GLU A 123 11.71 24.28 -8.55
CA GLU A 123 12.41 24.71 -9.77
C GLU A 123 12.03 26.13 -10.21
N SER A 124 10.85 26.62 -9.78
CA SER A 124 10.41 27.98 -10.01
C SER A 124 9.31 28.41 -9.02
N LEU A 125 9.05 29.71 -8.96
CA LEU A 125 7.94 30.26 -8.16
C LEU A 125 6.57 29.73 -8.63
N VAL A 126 6.40 29.45 -9.92
CA VAL A 126 5.16 28.89 -10.48
C VAL A 126 4.97 27.43 -10.04
N ASP A 127 6.07 26.67 -9.99
CA ASP A 127 6.10 25.29 -9.49
C ASP A 127 5.75 25.24 -7.99
N TYR A 128 6.36 26.12 -7.19
CA TYR A 128 6.01 26.30 -5.78
C TYR A 128 4.52 26.63 -5.58
N ILE A 129 3.99 27.61 -6.31
CA ILE A 129 2.58 28.04 -6.19
C ILE A 129 1.63 26.89 -6.59
N SER A 130 1.99 26.10 -7.59
CA SER A 130 1.18 24.95 -8.04
C SER A 130 1.17 23.83 -7.00
N LYS A 131 2.34 23.50 -6.43
CA LYS A 131 2.48 22.50 -5.36
C LYS A 131 1.77 22.93 -4.08
N PHE A 132 1.90 24.19 -3.68
CA PHE A 132 1.20 24.77 -2.52
C PHE A 132 -0.32 24.76 -2.71
N LYS A 133 -0.84 25.20 -3.86
CA LYS A 133 -2.29 25.17 -4.14
C LYS A 133 -2.85 23.76 -4.17
N ARG A 134 -2.11 22.79 -4.72
CA ARG A 134 -2.49 21.36 -4.71
C ARG A 134 -2.52 20.79 -3.29
N ALA A 135 -1.59 21.19 -2.41
CA ALA A 135 -1.59 20.79 -1.00
C ALA A 135 -2.74 21.47 -0.21
N ALA A 136 -2.94 22.77 -0.37
CA ALA A 136 -3.99 23.53 0.31
C ALA A 136 -5.40 23.08 -0.08
N GLY A 137 -5.64 22.77 -1.36
CA GLY A 137 -6.93 22.22 -1.83
C GLY A 137 -7.20 20.82 -1.29
N ARG A 138 -6.16 20.02 -1.06
CA ARG A 138 -6.23 18.69 -0.46
C ARG A 138 -6.49 18.74 1.05
N ALA A 139 -6.02 19.77 1.75
CA ALA A 139 -6.25 19.97 3.18
C ALA A 139 -7.70 20.37 3.55
N SER A 140 -8.59 20.60 2.57
CA SER A 140 -9.97 21.10 2.81
C SER A 140 -10.01 22.34 3.70
N ILE A 141 -9.25 23.39 3.36
CA ILE A 141 -9.54 24.74 3.87
C ILE A 141 -10.68 25.28 3.01
N THR A 142 -11.91 24.92 3.35
CA THR A 142 -13.09 25.63 2.86
C THR A 142 -14.00 25.83 4.05
N SER A 143 -14.01 27.05 4.57
CA SER A 143 -15.11 27.54 5.41
C SER A 143 -16.30 27.89 4.53
#